data_AF-A0A6I4NQL2-F1
#
_entry.id   AF-A0A6I4NQL2-F1
#
_cell.length_a   1.000
_cell.length_b   1.000
_cell.length_c   1.000
_cell.angle_alpha   90.00
_cell.angle_beta   90.00
_cell.angle_gamma   90.00
#
_symmetry.space_group_name_H-M   'P 1'
#
loop_
_entity.id
_entity.type
_entity.pdbx_description
1 polymer ?
#
loop_
_entity_poly.entity_id
_entity_poly.type
_entity_poly.pdbx_seq_one_letter_code
_entity_poly.pdbx_strand_id
1 'polypeptide(L)' 'MKKQNPNNKLAFRKAVVAELNDNQLQDVNGGSIISVAVTIALSILVDQLLD' A
#
# COMPACT_ATOMS: atom_id res chain seq x y z
N MET A 1 -7.58 39.80 20.11
CA MET A 1 -7.35 38.42 19.62
C MET A 1 -8.63 37.61 19.84
N LYS A 2 -9.21 36.99 18.80
CA LYS A 2 -10.44 36.19 18.94
C LYS A 2 -10.15 34.96 19.80
N LYS A 3 -10.98 34.71 20.81
CA LYS A 3 -10.88 33.53 21.69
C LYS A 3 -11.16 32.27 20.86
N GLN A 4 -10.22 31.34 20.78
CA GLN A 4 -10.43 30.06 20.09
C GLN A 4 -11.55 29.30 20.81
N ASN A 5 -12.55 28.88 20.05
CA ASN A 5 -13.65 28.07 20.55
C ASN A 5 -13.10 26.65 20.88
N PRO A 6 -13.19 26.19 22.14
CA PRO A 6 -12.72 24.86 22.53
C PRO A 6 -13.47 23.71 21.83
N ASN A 7 -14.64 23.98 21.23
CA ASN A 7 -15.42 23.02 20.45
C ASN A 7 -15.11 23.05 18.94
N ASN A 8 -13.92 23.52 18.55
CA ASN A 8 -13.51 23.49 17.15
C ASN A 8 -13.18 22.04 16.72
N LYS A 9 -14.13 21.39 16.06
CA LYS A 9 -14.03 20.01 15.51
C LYS A 9 -12.98 19.89 14.37
N LEU A 10 -12.38 21.01 13.96
CA LEU A 10 -11.25 21.11 13.02
C LEU A 10 -9.91 21.33 13.77
N ALA A 11 -9.80 20.97 15.04
CA ALA A 11 -8.47 20.75 15.62
C ALA A 11 -7.90 19.48 14.99
N PHE A 12 -6.80 19.59 14.25
CA PHE A 12 -6.12 18.46 13.64
C PHE A 12 -5.86 17.39 14.70
N ARG A 13 -6.61 16.30 14.67
CA ARG A 13 -6.43 15.14 15.55
C ARG A 13 -5.11 14.48 15.17
N LYS A 14 -3.99 15.00 15.67
CA LYS A 14 -2.63 14.52 15.38
C LYS A 14 -2.48 13.00 15.60
N ALA A 15 -3.19 12.45 16.59
CA ALA A 15 -3.26 11.01 16.82
C ALA A 15 -3.92 10.24 15.65
N VAL A 16 -5.01 10.76 15.08
CA VAL A 16 -5.71 10.13 13.95
C VAL A 16 -4.93 10.23 12.64
N VAL A 17 -4.15 11.29 12.46
CA VAL A 17 -3.31 11.45 11.26
C VAL A 17 -2.17 10.41 11.22
N ALA A 18 -1.76 9.87 12.38
CA ALA A 18 -0.69 8.88 12.47
C ALA A 18 -1.17 7.42 12.29
N GLU A 19 -2.44 7.13 12.56
CA GLU A 19 -2.98 5.75 12.64
C GLU A 19 -3.50 5.19 11.30
N LEU A 20 -3.59 6.01 10.26
CA LEU A 20 -3.99 5.55 8.91
C LEU A 20 -2.86 4.83 8.14
N ASN A 21 -1.65 4.70 8.71
CA ASN A 21 -0.49 4.29 7.92
C ASN A 21 -0.08 2.82 8.07
N ASP A 22 -0.28 2.19 9.25
CA ASP A 22 0.33 0.87 9.51
C ASP A 22 -0.37 -0.28 8.77
N ASN A 23 -1.70 -0.23 8.64
CA ASN A 23 -2.48 -1.25 7.95
C ASN A 23 -2.57 -1.00 6.43
N GLN A 24 -2.33 0.24 5.98
CA GLN A 24 -2.39 0.61 4.56
C GLN A 24 -1.02 0.47 3.86
N LEU A 25 0.07 0.37 4.61
CA LEU A 25 1.42 0.08 4.08
C LEU A 25 1.71 -1.41 3.85
N GLN A 26 0.92 -2.31 4.45
CA GLN A 26 1.11 -3.76 4.29
C GLN A 26 0.63 -4.28 2.94
N ASP A 27 -0.36 -3.60 2.35
CA ASP A 27 -0.88 -3.92 1.02
C ASP A 27 -0.06 -3.20 -0.06
N VAL A 28 1.28 -3.30 0.05
CA VAL A 28 2.13 -3.06 -1.11
C VAL A 28 1.83 -4.20 -2.08
N ASN A 29 1.10 -3.88 -3.14
CA ASN A 29 0.81 -4.76 -4.28
C ASN A 29 2.11 -5.09 -5.08
N GLY A 30 3.16 -5.52 -4.38
CA GLY A 30 4.54 -5.71 -4.83
C GLY A 30 4.77 -7.05 -5.51
N GLY A 31 3.73 -7.61 -6.13
CA GLY A 31 3.77 -8.91 -6.78
C GLY A 31 3.68 -10.04 -5.76
N SER A 32 2.55 -10.76 -5.78
CA SER A 32 2.47 -12.05 -5.09
C SER A 32 3.58 -12.97 -5.61
N ILE A 33 4.20 -13.78 -4.75
CA ILE A 33 5.17 -14.82 -5.13
C ILE A 33 4.62 -15.69 -6.27
N ILE A 34 3.30 -15.87 -6.32
CA ILE A 34 2.58 -16.57 -7.38
C ILE A 34 2.79 -15.89 -8.74
N SER A 35 2.70 -14.56 -8.81
CA SER A 35 2.89 -13.81 -10.07
C SER A 35 4.32 -13.90 -10.60
N VAL A 36 5.31 -13.90 -9.72
CA VAL A 36 6.73 -14.08 -10.08
C VAL A 36 6.98 -15.50 -10.60
N ALA A 37 6.47 -16.51 -9.90
CA ALA A 37 6.61 -17.91 -10.31
C ALA A 37 5.97 -18.20 -11.67
N VAL A 38 4.77 -17.66 -11.93
CA VAL A 38 4.07 -17.82 -13.22
C VAL A 38 4.87 -17.17 -14.35
N THR A 39 5.41 -15.98 -14.13
CA THR A 39 6.20 -15.27 -15.14
C THR A 39 7.46 -16.07 -15.52
N ILE A 40 8.20 -16.57 -14.53
CA ILE A 40 9.40 -17.39 -14.75
C ILE A 40 9.05 -18.68 -15.50
N ALA A 41 7.99 -19.37 -15.10
CA ALA A 41 7.58 -20.62 -15.73
C ALA A 41 7.19 -20.41 -17.21
N LEU A 42 6.48 -19.32 -17.52
CA LEU A 42 6.11 -18.97 -18.90
C LEU A 42 7.35 -18.61 -19.74
N SER A 43 8.31 -17.88 -19.18
CA SER A 43 9.56 -17.57 -19.90
C SER A 43 10.32 -18.84 -20.29
N ILE A 44 10.48 -19.79 -19.35
CA ILE A 44 11.17 -21.06 -19.61
C ILE A 44 10.43 -21.89 -20.67
N LEU A 45 9.10 -21.95 -20.62
CA LEU A 45 8.31 -22.70 -21.58
C LEU A 45 8.39 -22.10 -22.99
N VAL A 46 8.41 -20.76 -23.10
CA VAL A 46 8.56 -20.06 -24.37
C VAL A 46 9.93 -20.33 -24.99
N ASP A 47 11.00 -20.30 -24.20
CA ASP A 47 12.35 -20.64 -24.65
C ASP A 47 12.40 -22.09 -25.19
N GLN A 48 11.77 -23.04 -24.49
CA GLN A 48 11.70 -24.45 -24.92
C GLN A 48 10.83 -24.71 -26.15
N LEU A 49 9.90 -23.80 -26.48
CA LEU A 49 8.99 -23.94 -27.62
C LEU A 49 9.52 -23.25 -28.88
N LEU A 50 10.33 -22.21 -28.71
CA LEU A 50 10.92 -21.44 -29.80
C LEU A 50 12.30 -21.97 -30.26
N ASP A 51 12.93 -22.83 -29.46
CA ASP A 51 14.02 -23.73 -29.87
C ASP A 51 13.48 -24.97 -30.64
#